data_AF-A0AAE0FZ47-F1
#
_entry.id   AF-A0AAE0FZ47-F1
#
_cell.length_a   1.000
_cell.length_b   1.000
_cell.length_c   1.000
_cell.angle_alpha   90.00
_cell.angle_beta   90.00
_cell.angle_gamma   90.00
#
_symmetry.space_group_name_H-M   'P 1'
#
loop_
_entity.id
_entity.type
_entity.pdbx_description
1 polymer ?
#
loop_
_entity_poly.entity_id
_entity_poly.type
_entity_poly.pdbx_seq_one_letter_code
_entity_poly.pdbx_strand_id
1 'polypeptide(L)'
;LHRMLGGAVQPMGQPRSAGAPGVPGSGATMEGGEYAPANVDDRAPGAGPRVINVGIGGGRRVAFRRAWREHILPSLERFNPDLILISSGFDAHHKDVVNGGYVGVCEDDFSWLTRALVQVANSCCAGRVVSVLEGGYRVQGGVVSAFARSVAAHVRALAEPSRSLWDLETARQESALREELQAGTAEVQMEAEVEAEVEAEAAQKDPLKRPVKEPELTPKGEEDNGGGKRRRRGVAVDYTALNAKLEEEIQEKAAHDKSKETDGTS
;
A
#
# COMPACT_ATOMS: atom_id res chain seq x y z
N LEU A 1 -41.92 27.59 -5.39
CA LEU A 1 -42.49 28.48 -6.41
C LEU A 1 -41.85 28.11 -7.76
N HIS A 2 -42.65 27.58 -8.70
CA HIS A 2 -42.44 27.37 -10.14
C HIS A 2 -41.02 27.47 -10.76
N ARG A 3 -40.57 26.43 -11.49
CA ARG A 3 -40.78 26.31 -12.96
C ARG A 3 -40.33 24.94 -13.51
N MET A 4 -41.25 24.26 -14.21
CA MET A 4 -41.01 23.15 -15.14
C MET A 4 -40.49 23.65 -16.51
N LEU A 5 -39.93 22.71 -17.29
CA LEU A 5 -39.64 22.64 -18.75
C LEU A 5 -38.15 22.25 -18.91
N GLY A 6 -37.72 21.25 -19.67
CA GLY A 6 -38.32 20.33 -20.63
C GLY A 6 -37.21 19.35 -21.06
N GLY A 7 -37.58 18.18 -21.55
CA GLY A 7 -36.65 17.05 -21.75
C GLY A 7 -35.60 17.23 -22.84
N ALA A 8 -34.51 16.47 -22.69
CA ALA A 8 -33.71 15.99 -23.80
C ALA A 8 -33.43 14.50 -23.57
N VAL A 9 -33.95 13.69 -24.49
CA VAL A 9 -33.77 12.24 -24.59
C VAL A 9 -32.32 11.98 -25.00
N GLN A 10 -31.57 11.20 -24.21
CA GLN A 10 -30.29 10.64 -24.66
C GLN A 10 -30.55 9.33 -25.42
N PRO A 11 -29.90 9.09 -26.58
CA PRO A 11 -30.04 7.83 -27.28
C PRO A 11 -29.32 6.69 -26.55
N MET A 12 -30.03 5.58 -26.41
CA MET A 12 -29.49 4.28 -25.98
C MET A 12 -28.67 3.64 -27.10
N GLY A 13 -27.46 3.17 -26.78
CA GLY A 13 -26.82 2.06 -27.48
C GLY A 13 -25.32 2.20 -27.69
N GLN A 14 -24.52 1.56 -26.84
CA GLN A 14 -23.56 0.50 -27.22
C GLN A 14 -22.85 -0.07 -25.96
N PRO A 15 -22.36 -1.32 -26.00
CA PRO A 15 -22.34 -2.21 -24.85
C PRO A 15 -21.22 -1.86 -23.87
N ARG A 16 -21.55 -1.82 -22.58
CA ARG A 16 -20.56 -1.68 -21.50
C ARG A 16 -19.80 -3.00 -21.36
N SER A 17 -18.50 -2.98 -21.63
CA SER A 17 -17.59 -4.01 -21.17
C SER A 17 -17.56 -4.00 -19.64
N ALA A 18 -17.67 -5.18 -19.05
CA ALA A 18 -17.68 -5.40 -17.62
C ALA A 18 -16.25 -5.28 -17.05
N GLY A 19 -16.05 -4.47 -16.01
CA GLY A 19 -14.86 -4.59 -15.14
C GLY A 19 -14.35 -3.30 -14.50
N ALA A 20 -14.94 -2.89 -13.37
CA ALA A 20 -14.25 -2.31 -12.18
C ALA A 20 -15.30 -1.83 -11.15
N PRO A 21 -15.40 -2.40 -9.93
CA PRO A 21 -16.36 -1.94 -8.94
C PRO A 21 -15.66 -1.17 -7.81
N GLY A 22 -15.53 0.15 -7.94
CA GLY A 22 -15.40 1.04 -6.79
C GLY A 22 -16.76 1.68 -6.53
N VAL A 23 -17.36 1.47 -5.35
CA VAL A 23 -18.63 2.11 -4.95
C VAL A 23 -18.32 3.51 -4.42
N PRO A 24 -19.07 4.58 -4.78
CA PRO A 24 -20.36 4.61 -5.50
C PRO A 24 -20.26 4.69 -7.04
N GLY A 25 -19.08 4.54 -7.64
CA GLY A 25 -18.91 4.54 -9.10
C GLY A 25 -18.97 5.93 -9.76
N SER A 26 -19.20 7.00 -9.00
CA SER A 26 -19.05 8.38 -9.46
C SER A 26 -17.61 8.87 -9.18
N GLY A 27 -16.94 9.42 -10.20
CA GLY A 27 -15.57 9.95 -10.08
C GLY A 27 -14.47 9.13 -10.78
N ALA A 28 -14.84 8.11 -11.57
CA ALA A 28 -13.90 7.28 -12.30
C ALA A 28 -13.13 8.09 -13.37
N THR A 29 -11.83 8.24 -13.15
CA THR A 29 -10.82 8.56 -14.17
C THR A 29 -10.42 7.25 -14.84
N MET A 30 -11.19 6.81 -15.85
CA MET A 30 -10.92 5.58 -16.61
C MET A 30 -10.40 5.94 -18.01
N GLU A 31 -9.07 5.95 -18.18
CA GLU A 31 -8.43 5.53 -19.41
C GLU A 31 -7.11 4.81 -19.05
N GLY A 32 -6.96 3.55 -19.48
CA GLY A 32 -5.64 2.93 -19.66
C GLY A 32 -4.94 2.25 -18.49
N GLY A 33 -5.52 2.14 -17.28
CA GLY A 33 -4.81 1.51 -16.14
C GLY A 33 -3.61 2.32 -15.61
N GLU A 34 -3.34 3.45 -16.26
CA GLU A 34 -2.53 4.54 -15.76
C GLU A 34 -3.44 5.70 -15.36
N TYR A 35 -2.95 6.43 -14.36
CA TYR A 35 -3.46 7.69 -13.86
C TYR A 35 -4.22 8.50 -14.93
N ALA A 36 -5.56 8.54 -14.93
CA ALA A 36 -6.18 9.62 -15.67
C ALA A 36 -5.96 10.90 -14.84
N PRO A 37 -5.41 11.96 -15.47
CA PRO A 37 -5.02 13.17 -14.78
C PRO A 37 -6.22 13.68 -13.98
N ALA A 38 -5.95 14.23 -12.79
CA ALA A 38 -6.96 14.95 -12.05
C ALA A 38 -7.70 15.85 -13.04
N ASN A 39 -9.03 15.68 -13.20
CA ASN A 39 -9.77 16.53 -14.13
C ASN A 39 -9.56 17.97 -13.67
N VAL A 40 -8.69 18.70 -14.36
CA VAL A 40 -8.46 20.11 -14.09
C VAL A 40 -9.72 20.79 -14.60
N ASP A 41 -10.50 21.34 -13.69
CA ASP A 41 -11.71 22.06 -14.06
C ASP A 41 -11.31 23.39 -14.71
N ASP A 42 -11.26 23.40 -16.05
CA ASP A 42 -10.89 24.53 -16.91
C ASP A 42 -11.92 25.67 -16.91
N ARG A 43 -12.96 25.58 -16.08
CA ARG A 43 -14.03 26.59 -16.01
C ARG A 43 -13.50 27.94 -15.53
N ALA A 44 -14.10 28.99 -16.08
CA ALA A 44 -13.84 30.37 -15.69
C ALA A 44 -14.09 30.58 -14.17
N PRO A 45 -13.31 31.45 -13.50
CA PRO A 45 -13.56 31.81 -12.11
C PRO A 45 -15.03 32.23 -11.90
N GLY A 46 -15.71 31.61 -10.92
CA GLY A 46 -17.11 31.92 -10.59
C GLY A 46 -18.18 31.05 -11.27
N ALA A 47 -17.82 30.08 -12.11
CA ALA A 47 -18.78 29.19 -12.79
C ALA A 47 -19.41 28.10 -11.89
N GLY A 48 -19.13 28.10 -10.59
CA GLY A 48 -19.62 27.11 -9.61
C GLY A 48 -18.49 26.51 -8.76
N PRO A 49 -18.78 25.50 -7.93
CA PRO A 49 -17.77 24.80 -7.15
C PRO A 49 -16.80 24.06 -8.09
N ARG A 50 -15.49 24.27 -7.87
CA ARG A 50 -14.43 23.54 -8.56
C ARG A 50 -14.31 22.15 -7.95
N VAL A 51 -14.41 21.12 -8.77
CA VAL A 51 -14.31 19.71 -8.34
C VAL A 51 -13.09 19.08 -8.98
N ILE A 52 -12.19 18.55 -8.15
CA ILE A 52 -11.00 17.82 -8.59
C ILE A 52 -11.17 16.37 -8.17
N ASN A 53 -11.43 15.49 -9.14
CA ASN A 53 -11.52 14.05 -8.90
C ASN A 53 -10.16 13.41 -9.21
N VAL A 54 -9.63 12.65 -8.25
CA VAL A 54 -8.36 11.94 -8.40
C VAL A 54 -8.61 10.46 -8.14
N GLY A 55 -8.63 9.67 -9.21
CA GLY A 55 -8.74 8.22 -9.10
C GLY A 55 -7.40 7.60 -8.72
N ILE A 56 -7.45 6.59 -7.85
CA ILE A 56 -6.28 5.81 -7.47
C ILE A 56 -6.44 4.43 -8.08
N GLY A 57 -5.53 4.05 -8.98
CA GLY A 57 -5.43 2.67 -9.46
C GLY A 57 -5.11 1.73 -8.28
N GLY A 58 -5.82 0.61 -8.19
CA GLY A 58 -5.78 -0.28 -7.04
C GLY A 58 -4.40 -0.79 -6.62
N GLY A 59 -4.35 -1.26 -5.38
CA GLY A 59 -3.28 -2.00 -4.72
C GLY A 59 -2.07 -1.20 -4.24
N ARG A 60 -2.06 0.14 -4.25
CA ARG A 60 -0.79 0.88 -4.03
C ARG A 60 -0.94 2.10 -3.13
N ARG A 61 -0.61 1.93 -1.84
CA ARG A 61 -0.29 2.99 -0.86
C ARG A 61 0.61 4.09 -1.44
N VAL A 62 1.55 3.71 -2.31
CA VAL A 62 2.45 4.64 -3.02
C VAL A 62 1.66 5.57 -3.95
N ALA A 63 0.73 5.03 -4.74
CA ALA A 63 -0.12 5.81 -5.64
C ALA A 63 -1.04 6.75 -4.86
N PHE A 64 -1.56 6.33 -3.70
CA PHE A 64 -2.30 7.22 -2.79
C PHE A 64 -1.46 8.41 -2.33
N ARG A 65 -0.25 8.17 -1.82
CA ARG A 65 0.64 9.26 -1.39
C ARG A 65 1.02 10.18 -2.54
N ARG A 66 1.27 9.59 -3.71
CA ARG A 66 1.60 10.30 -4.94
C ARG A 66 0.46 11.24 -5.35
N ALA A 67 -0.76 10.72 -5.38
CA ALA A 67 -1.95 11.48 -5.72
C ALA A 67 -2.17 12.72 -4.85
N TRP A 68 -2.00 12.56 -3.54
CA TRP A 68 -2.09 13.69 -2.62
C TRP A 68 -0.97 14.71 -2.81
N ARG A 69 0.28 14.26 -2.94
CA ARG A 69 1.45 15.15 -3.06
C ARG A 69 1.50 15.92 -4.37
N GLU A 70 1.22 15.26 -5.48
CA GLU A 70 1.44 15.83 -6.82
C GLU A 70 0.22 16.61 -7.32
N HIS A 71 -1.00 16.23 -6.89
CA HIS A 71 -2.22 16.81 -7.43
C HIS A 71 -3.03 17.57 -6.39
N ILE A 72 -3.38 16.93 -5.26
CA ILE A 72 -4.38 17.49 -4.36
C ILE A 72 -3.81 18.61 -3.49
N LEU A 73 -2.69 18.40 -2.80
CA LEU A 73 -2.08 19.41 -1.91
C LEU A 73 -1.66 20.67 -2.67
N PRO A 74 -0.99 20.60 -3.85
CA PRO A 74 -0.69 21.78 -4.66
C PRO A 74 -1.93 22.53 -5.13
N SER A 75 -3.00 21.80 -5.46
CA SER A 75 -4.26 22.43 -5.89
C SER A 75 -4.96 23.14 -4.74
N LEU A 76 -4.94 22.54 -3.53
CA LEU A 76 -5.52 23.12 -2.34
C LEU A 76 -4.78 24.41 -1.91
N GLU A 77 -3.46 24.40 -1.94
CA GLU A 77 -2.64 25.59 -1.67
C GLU A 77 -2.92 26.70 -2.69
N ARG A 78 -2.93 26.38 -4.00
CA ARG A 78 -3.24 27.35 -5.06
C ARG A 78 -4.65 27.93 -4.93
N PHE A 79 -5.60 27.14 -4.44
CA PHE A 79 -6.95 27.61 -4.16
C PHE A 79 -6.98 28.63 -3.00
N ASN A 80 -6.02 28.57 -2.08
CA ASN A 80 -5.85 29.47 -0.95
C ASN A 80 -7.16 29.63 -0.13
N PRO A 81 -7.71 28.54 0.44
CA PRO A 81 -8.97 28.58 1.18
C PRO A 81 -8.88 29.40 2.46
N ASP A 82 -10.02 29.88 2.93
CA ASP A 82 -10.19 30.46 4.28
C ASP A 82 -10.47 29.41 5.37
N LEU A 83 -10.86 28.20 4.99
CA LEU A 83 -11.19 27.10 5.90
C LEU A 83 -11.05 25.78 5.15
N ILE A 84 -10.45 24.77 5.80
CA ILE A 84 -10.39 23.41 5.26
C ILE A 84 -11.39 22.52 6.02
N LEU A 85 -12.29 21.86 5.27
CA LEU A 85 -13.21 20.84 5.77
C LEU A 85 -12.76 19.47 5.27
N ILE A 86 -12.57 18.52 6.19
CA ILE A 86 -12.16 17.14 5.88
C ILE A 86 -13.34 16.20 6.13
N SER A 87 -13.82 15.58 5.07
CA SER A 87 -14.72 14.42 5.13
C SER A 87 -13.82 13.18 5.34
N SER A 88 -13.62 12.80 6.61
CA SER A 88 -12.59 11.86 7.07
C SER A 88 -13.12 10.42 7.09
N GLY A 89 -12.98 9.74 5.94
CA GLY A 89 -13.18 8.29 5.83
C GLY A 89 -11.91 7.50 6.16
N PHE A 90 -12.06 6.41 6.90
CA PHE A 90 -10.97 5.50 7.29
C PHE A 90 -11.06 4.11 6.63
N ASP A 91 -11.95 3.95 5.66
CA ASP A 91 -12.17 2.73 4.87
C ASP A 91 -11.09 2.50 3.79
N ALA A 92 -10.21 3.48 3.54
CA ALA A 92 -9.01 3.28 2.72
C ALA A 92 -7.99 2.28 3.34
N HIS A 93 -8.12 2.01 4.65
CA HIS A 93 -7.19 1.19 5.41
C HIS A 93 -7.09 -0.24 4.87
N HIS A 94 -5.89 -0.83 4.82
CA HIS A 94 -5.66 -2.17 4.26
C HIS A 94 -6.45 -3.31 4.92
N LYS A 95 -6.86 -3.14 6.18
CA LYS A 95 -7.70 -4.08 6.94
C LYS A 95 -9.21 -3.83 6.80
N ASP A 96 -9.64 -2.77 6.11
CA ASP A 96 -11.06 -2.47 5.95
C ASP A 96 -11.74 -3.42 4.95
N VAL A 97 -12.95 -3.82 5.30
CA VAL A 97 -13.73 -4.81 4.55
C VAL A 97 -14.45 -4.21 3.36
N VAL A 98 -14.84 -2.92 3.43
CA VAL A 98 -15.61 -2.26 2.37
C VAL A 98 -14.74 -2.00 1.15
N ASN A 99 -13.48 -1.63 1.37
CA ASN A 99 -12.53 -1.36 0.31
C ASN A 99 -11.70 -2.60 -0.09
N GLY A 100 -11.81 -3.71 0.64
CA GLY A 100 -11.07 -4.95 0.35
C GLY A 100 -9.55 -4.78 0.26
N GLY A 101 -8.99 -3.76 0.92
CA GLY A 101 -7.58 -3.40 0.81
C GLY A 101 -7.16 -2.76 -0.52
N TYR A 102 -8.11 -2.33 -1.36
CA TYR A 102 -7.83 -1.77 -2.70
C TYR A 102 -6.90 -0.56 -2.66
N VAL A 103 -6.97 0.33 -1.67
CA VAL A 103 -5.96 1.41 -1.55
C VAL A 103 -4.77 0.96 -0.70
N GLY A 104 -5.05 0.26 0.41
CA GLY A 104 -4.03 -0.38 1.23
C GLY A 104 -3.24 0.56 2.13
N VAL A 105 -3.84 1.67 2.60
CA VAL A 105 -3.14 2.59 3.53
C VAL A 105 -3.04 2.01 4.94
N CYS A 106 -2.12 2.56 5.73
CA CYS A 106 -1.97 2.29 7.16
C CYS A 106 -2.15 3.58 7.98
N GLU A 107 -2.09 3.43 9.30
CA GLU A 107 -2.27 4.50 10.28
C GLU A 107 -1.30 5.68 10.07
N ASP A 108 -0.05 5.39 9.67
CA ASP A 108 0.96 6.40 9.38
C ASP A 108 0.62 7.27 8.16
N ASP A 109 -0.20 6.76 7.22
CA ASP A 109 -0.66 7.54 6.07
C ASP A 109 -1.72 8.55 6.47
N PHE A 110 -2.65 8.17 7.36
CA PHE A 110 -3.62 9.09 7.91
C PHE A 110 -2.93 10.17 8.72
N SER A 111 -1.94 9.80 9.56
CA SER A 111 -1.13 10.77 10.30
C SER A 111 -0.39 11.74 9.36
N TRP A 112 0.31 11.20 8.35
CA TRP A 112 1.04 12.00 7.37
C TRP A 112 0.12 12.97 6.61
N LEU A 113 -1.01 12.49 6.09
CA LEU A 113 -1.93 13.31 5.31
C LEU A 113 -2.53 14.44 6.16
N THR A 114 -2.89 14.13 7.41
CA THR A 114 -3.43 15.13 8.33
C THR A 114 -2.41 16.24 8.61
N ARG A 115 -1.15 15.88 8.86
CA ARG A 115 -0.08 16.87 9.06
C ARG A 115 0.13 17.74 7.82
N ALA A 116 0.12 17.15 6.63
CA ALA A 116 0.23 17.91 5.39
C ALA A 116 -0.94 18.89 5.20
N LEU A 117 -2.16 18.48 5.49
CA LEU A 117 -3.34 19.36 5.44
C LEU A 117 -3.26 20.49 6.47
N VAL A 118 -2.78 20.21 7.69
CA VAL A 118 -2.54 21.24 8.72
C VAL A 118 -1.46 22.23 8.25
N GLN A 119 -0.38 21.75 7.63
CA GLN A 119 0.66 22.62 7.05
C GLN A 119 0.09 23.55 5.97
N VAL A 120 -0.74 23.02 5.06
CA VAL A 120 -1.43 23.84 4.06
C VAL A 120 -2.34 24.85 4.77
N ALA A 121 -3.10 24.42 5.76
CA ALA A 121 -3.99 25.28 6.53
C ALA A 121 -3.24 26.43 7.23
N ASN A 122 -2.06 26.14 7.78
CA ASN A 122 -1.21 27.16 8.39
C ASN A 122 -0.75 28.19 7.35
N SER A 123 -0.47 27.77 6.11
CA SER A 123 -0.05 28.67 5.03
C SER A 123 -1.18 29.57 4.51
N CYS A 124 -2.42 29.06 4.38
CA CYS A 124 -3.51 29.79 3.71
C CYS A 124 -4.67 30.26 4.60
N CYS A 125 -5.00 29.55 5.69
CA CYS A 125 -6.17 29.84 6.52
C CYS A 125 -5.90 29.96 8.02
N ALA A 126 -4.66 30.28 8.41
CA ALA A 126 -4.26 30.43 9.82
C ALA A 126 -4.56 29.18 10.68
N GLY A 127 -4.37 28.00 10.09
CA GLY A 127 -4.54 26.71 10.77
C GLY A 127 -6.00 26.28 10.96
N ARG A 128 -6.97 26.93 10.30
CA ARG A 128 -8.39 26.61 10.42
C ARG A 128 -8.73 25.32 9.66
N VAL A 129 -8.85 24.21 10.39
CA VAL A 129 -9.26 22.90 9.89
C VAL A 129 -10.40 22.34 10.72
N VAL A 130 -11.42 21.80 10.07
CA VAL A 130 -12.50 21.02 10.70
C VAL A 130 -12.56 19.65 10.03
N SER A 131 -12.59 18.61 10.85
CA SER A 131 -12.70 17.22 10.38
C SER A 131 -14.02 16.61 10.83
N VAL A 132 -14.71 15.93 9.93
CA VAL A 132 -15.98 15.24 10.15
C VAL A 132 -15.78 13.76 9.82
N LEU A 133 -16.13 12.87 10.73
CA LEU A 133 -16.02 11.42 10.53
C LEU A 133 -17.05 10.93 9.51
N GLU A 134 -16.61 10.06 8.59
CA GLU A 134 -17.46 9.42 7.56
C GLU A 134 -17.38 7.89 7.69
N GLY A 135 -16.77 7.23 6.70
CA GLY A 135 -16.59 5.78 6.63
C GLY A 135 -15.45 5.25 7.50
N GLY A 136 -15.36 3.92 7.58
CA GLY A 136 -14.43 3.21 8.44
C GLY A 136 -15.18 2.11 9.19
N TYR A 137 -15.10 0.90 8.66
CA TYR A 137 -16.02 -0.18 9.01
C TYR A 137 -15.31 -1.33 9.72
N ARG A 138 -13.98 -1.34 9.72
CA ARG A 138 -13.19 -2.30 10.51
C ARG A 138 -13.13 -1.94 11.99
N VAL A 139 -14.29 -2.07 12.65
CA VAL A 139 -14.46 -1.83 14.09
C VAL A 139 -14.07 -3.04 14.96
N GLN A 140 -13.90 -4.21 14.35
CA GLN A 140 -13.46 -5.43 15.01
C GLN A 140 -11.95 -5.69 14.80
N GLY A 141 -11.28 -6.19 15.83
CA GLY A 141 -9.91 -6.71 15.73
C GLY A 141 -9.12 -6.57 17.02
N GLY A 142 -8.79 -7.70 17.66
CA GLY A 142 -7.93 -7.78 18.84
C GLY A 142 -8.30 -6.77 19.95
N VAL A 143 -7.28 -6.21 20.60
CA VAL A 143 -7.44 -5.21 21.67
C VAL A 143 -7.91 -3.85 21.13
N VAL A 144 -7.47 -3.46 19.93
CA VAL A 144 -7.85 -2.19 19.29
C VAL A 144 -8.04 -2.41 17.80
N SER A 145 -9.16 -1.97 17.25
CA SER A 145 -9.51 -2.12 15.84
C SER A 145 -8.66 -1.23 14.92
N ALA A 146 -8.59 -1.59 13.64
CA ALA A 146 -7.87 -0.78 12.65
C ALA A 146 -8.50 0.61 12.46
N PHE A 147 -9.83 0.68 12.50
CA PHE A 147 -10.57 1.93 12.52
C PHE A 147 -10.13 2.82 13.69
N ALA A 148 -10.15 2.30 14.92
CA ALA A 148 -9.80 3.06 16.11
C ALA A 148 -8.35 3.57 16.09
N ARG A 149 -7.39 2.76 15.62
CA ARG A 149 -6.00 3.20 15.48
C ARG A 149 -5.84 4.29 14.42
N SER A 150 -6.58 4.20 13.30
CA SER A 150 -6.55 5.19 12.23
C SER A 150 -7.14 6.53 12.67
N VAL A 151 -8.27 6.51 13.37
CA VAL A 151 -8.89 7.70 13.98
C VAL A 151 -7.94 8.32 15.00
N ALA A 152 -7.33 7.52 15.87
CA ALA A 152 -6.36 8.00 16.85
C ALA A 152 -5.14 8.65 16.19
N ALA A 153 -4.63 8.09 15.09
CA ALA A 153 -3.53 8.65 14.33
C ALA A 153 -3.90 10.01 13.70
N HIS A 154 -5.09 10.13 13.11
CA HIS A 154 -5.62 11.38 12.57
C HIS A 154 -5.82 12.44 13.65
N VAL A 155 -6.53 12.13 14.73
CA VAL A 155 -6.83 13.09 15.81
C VAL A 155 -5.55 13.55 16.51
N ARG A 156 -4.58 12.65 16.75
CA ARG A 156 -3.27 13.05 17.31
C ARG A 156 -2.54 14.03 16.39
N ALA A 157 -2.50 13.74 15.09
CA ALA A 157 -1.88 14.65 14.11
C ALA A 157 -2.59 16.00 14.02
N LEU A 158 -3.92 16.02 14.19
CA LEU A 158 -4.71 17.25 14.19
C LEU A 158 -4.53 18.07 15.47
N ALA A 159 -4.39 17.41 16.63
CA ALA A 159 -4.22 18.05 17.93
C ALA A 159 -2.76 18.45 18.22
N GLU A 160 -1.80 17.92 17.46
CA GLU A 160 -0.38 18.24 17.58
C GLU A 160 -0.16 19.73 17.24
N PRO A 161 0.39 20.55 18.17
CA PRO A 161 0.68 21.95 17.88
C PRO A 161 1.76 22.04 16.80
N SER A 162 1.36 22.40 15.60
CA SER A 162 2.26 22.57 14.46
C SER A 162 2.18 23.99 13.92
N ARG A 163 3.34 24.65 13.83
CA ARG A 163 3.50 25.92 13.10
C ARG A 163 4.21 25.73 11.76
N SER A 164 4.43 24.48 11.36
CA SER A 164 5.04 24.17 10.08
C SER A 164 4.12 24.67 8.97
N LEU A 165 4.71 25.32 7.99
CA LEU A 165 4.04 25.79 6.78
C LEU A 165 4.23 24.74 5.69
N TRP A 166 3.25 24.63 4.81
CA TRP A 166 3.43 23.91 3.56
C TRP A 166 4.26 24.77 2.61
N ASP A 167 5.24 24.15 1.96
CA ASP A 167 6.07 24.78 0.93
C ASP A 167 6.00 23.95 -0.36
N LEU A 168 5.42 24.55 -1.40
CA LEU A 168 5.28 23.95 -2.70
C LEU A 168 6.61 23.62 -3.36
N GLU A 169 7.64 24.43 -3.14
CA GLU A 169 8.94 24.25 -3.78
C GLU A 169 9.63 23.03 -3.20
N THR A 170 9.67 22.92 -1.86
CA THR A 170 10.13 21.71 -1.18
C THR A 170 9.34 20.47 -1.64
N ALA A 171 8.02 20.56 -1.76
CA ALA A 171 7.19 19.43 -2.22
C ALA A 171 7.54 18.98 -3.66
N ARG A 172 7.84 19.92 -4.56
CA ARG A 172 8.30 19.63 -5.94
C ARG A 172 9.67 18.98 -5.95
N GLN A 173 10.61 19.52 -5.18
CA GLN A 173 11.97 18.98 -5.08
C GLN A 173 11.97 17.55 -4.52
N GLU A 174 11.18 17.28 -3.48
CA GLU A 174 11.01 15.93 -2.92
C GLU A 174 10.43 14.96 -3.96
N SER A 175 9.51 15.42 -4.81
CA SER A 175 8.89 14.59 -5.85
C SER A 175 9.91 14.26 -6.95
N ALA A 176 10.66 15.25 -7.44
CA ALA A 176 11.69 15.06 -8.46
C ALA A 176 12.82 14.12 -7.99
N LEU A 177 13.33 14.32 -6.77
CA LEU A 177 14.36 13.44 -6.19
C LEU A 177 13.87 11.99 -6.08
N ARG A 178 12.59 11.80 -5.78
CA ARG A 178 12.00 10.48 -5.65
C ARG A 178 11.84 9.79 -6.99
N GLU A 179 11.46 10.50 -8.04
CA GLU A 179 11.42 9.98 -9.40
C GLU A 179 12.82 9.52 -9.84
N GLU A 180 13.86 10.32 -9.56
CA GLU A 180 15.25 9.96 -9.84
C GLU A 180 15.67 8.69 -9.08
N LEU A 181 15.37 8.59 -7.78
CA LEU A 181 15.63 7.39 -6.98
C LEU A 181 14.86 6.16 -7.48
N GLN A 182 13.62 6.35 -7.94
CA GLN A 182 12.80 5.27 -8.51
C GLN A 182 13.34 4.80 -9.86
N ALA A 183 13.78 5.71 -10.72
CA ALA A 183 14.43 5.37 -11.97
C ALA A 183 15.71 4.57 -11.73
N GLY A 184 16.59 5.06 -10.83
CA GLY A 184 17.82 4.35 -10.50
C GLY A 184 17.60 2.98 -9.84
N THR A 185 16.57 2.83 -9.00
CA THR A 185 16.23 1.51 -8.43
C THR A 185 15.63 0.56 -9.45
N ALA A 186 14.84 1.05 -10.41
CA ALA A 186 14.32 0.24 -11.51
C ALA A 186 15.44 -0.23 -12.46
N GLU A 187 16.43 0.62 -12.74
CA GLU A 187 17.62 0.24 -13.52
C GLU A 187 18.40 -0.88 -12.83
N VAL A 188 18.68 -0.74 -11.53
CA VAL A 188 19.37 -1.78 -10.74
C VAL A 188 18.55 -3.08 -10.67
N GLN A 189 17.22 -2.99 -10.56
CA GLN A 189 16.36 -4.18 -10.60
C GLN A 189 16.38 -4.87 -11.97
N MET A 190 16.34 -4.10 -13.06
CA MET A 190 16.38 -4.66 -14.42
C MET A 190 17.73 -5.34 -14.69
N GLU A 191 18.84 -4.74 -14.24
CA GLU A 191 20.15 -5.39 -14.31
C GLU A 191 20.21 -6.71 -13.53
N ALA A 192 19.66 -6.72 -12.30
CA ALA A 192 19.59 -7.93 -11.48
C ALA A 192 18.68 -9.01 -12.08
N GLU A 193 17.56 -8.63 -12.72
CA GLU A 193 16.67 -9.56 -13.42
C GLU A 193 17.37 -10.17 -14.65
N VAL A 194 18.07 -9.36 -15.44
CA VAL A 194 18.86 -9.85 -16.60
C VAL A 194 19.97 -10.80 -16.12
N GLU A 195 20.68 -10.48 -15.05
CA GLU A 195 21.72 -11.35 -14.49
C GLU A 195 21.14 -12.69 -13.99
N ALA A 196 19.98 -12.65 -13.31
CA ALA A 196 19.28 -13.84 -12.86
C ALA A 196 18.79 -14.72 -14.03
N GLU A 197 18.31 -14.13 -15.12
CA GLU A 197 17.93 -14.87 -16.33
C GLU A 197 19.14 -15.53 -17.02
N VAL A 198 20.26 -14.81 -17.13
CA VAL A 198 21.51 -15.35 -17.68
C VAL A 198 22.03 -16.51 -16.84
N GLU A 199 21.97 -16.41 -15.51
CA GLU A 199 22.37 -17.49 -14.60
C GLU A 199 21.41 -18.70 -14.69
N ALA A 200 20.10 -18.46 -14.80
CA ALA A 200 19.11 -19.51 -14.98
C ALA A 200 19.26 -20.25 -16.33
N GLU A 201 19.58 -19.54 -17.42
CA GLU A 201 19.88 -20.16 -18.72
C GLU A 201 21.19 -20.95 -18.68
N ALA A 202 22.23 -20.44 -18.02
CA ALA A 202 23.50 -21.15 -17.86
C ALA A 202 23.32 -22.45 -17.08
N ALA A 203 22.47 -22.46 -16.05
CA ALA A 203 22.12 -23.65 -15.28
C ALA A 203 21.31 -24.70 -16.08
N GLN A 204 20.52 -24.29 -17.08
CA GLN A 204 19.81 -25.21 -17.98
C GLN A 204 20.72 -25.81 -19.07
N LYS A 205 21.81 -25.14 -19.44
CA LYS A 205 22.72 -25.55 -20.52
C LYS A 205 23.91 -26.43 -20.07
N ASP A 206 24.09 -26.68 -18.77
CA ASP A 206 25.14 -27.58 -18.23
C ASP A 206 24.60 -29.02 -18.00
N PRO A 207 24.94 -30.02 -18.85
CA PRO A 207 24.39 -31.37 -18.74
C PRO A 207 25.06 -32.23 -17.64
N LEU A 208 26.08 -31.72 -16.94
CA LEU A 208 26.94 -32.53 -16.06
C LEU A 208 26.56 -32.51 -14.58
N LYS A 209 25.45 -31.87 -14.20
CA LYS A 209 24.85 -32.02 -12.86
C LYS A 209 23.51 -32.77 -12.91
N ARG A 210 23.49 -33.98 -13.47
CA ARG A 210 22.46 -34.96 -13.10
C ARG A 210 22.88 -35.61 -11.79
N PRO A 211 22.00 -35.75 -10.77
CA PRO A 211 22.33 -36.57 -9.63
C PRO A 211 22.60 -37.99 -10.14
N VAL A 212 23.84 -38.46 -9.97
CA VAL A 212 24.20 -39.85 -10.24
C VAL A 212 23.37 -40.68 -9.28
N LYS A 213 22.47 -41.50 -9.83
CA LYS A 213 21.74 -42.50 -9.06
C LYS A 213 22.80 -43.43 -8.47
N GLU A 214 22.97 -43.40 -7.15
CA GLU A 214 23.89 -44.30 -6.45
C GLU A 214 23.56 -45.75 -6.84
N PRO A 215 24.53 -46.54 -7.34
CA PRO A 215 24.32 -47.97 -7.46
C PRO A 215 24.35 -48.58 -6.05
N GLU A 216 23.33 -49.37 -5.74
CA GLU A 216 23.28 -50.22 -4.53
C GLU A 216 24.56 -51.05 -4.44
N LEU A 217 25.34 -50.82 -3.39
CA LEU A 217 26.51 -51.63 -3.03
C LEU A 217 26.07 -52.69 -2.00
N THR A 218 26.07 -53.95 -2.40
CA THR A 218 26.19 -55.08 -1.47
C THR A 218 27.57 -55.10 -0.81
N PRO A 219 27.71 -55.53 0.45
CA PRO A 219 28.92 -55.31 1.22
C PRO A 219 29.97 -56.39 0.94
N LYS A 220 31.24 -55.99 0.85
CA LYS A 220 32.40 -56.84 1.24
C LYS A 220 33.71 -56.04 1.23
N GLY A 221 34.49 -56.22 2.31
CA GLY A 221 35.96 -56.27 2.24
C GLY A 221 36.72 -55.05 2.76
N GLU A 222 37.33 -55.26 3.93
CA GLU A 222 38.44 -54.55 4.58
C GLU A 222 39.54 -54.02 3.62
N GLU A 223 40.12 -52.83 3.87
CA GLU A 223 41.39 -52.65 4.61
C GLU A 223 41.90 -51.19 4.60
N ASP A 224 42.79 -50.97 5.55
CA ASP A 224 43.48 -49.80 6.12
C ASP A 224 44.29 -48.90 5.14
N ASN A 225 44.25 -47.56 5.31
CA ASN A 225 45.41 -46.73 5.72
C ASN A 225 45.13 -45.22 5.78
N GLY A 226 45.78 -44.57 6.75
CA GLY A 226 45.48 -43.23 7.26
C GLY A 226 45.92 -42.01 6.44
N GLY A 227 45.58 -40.84 7.00
CA GLY A 227 46.04 -39.53 6.51
C GLY A 227 45.16 -38.37 6.95
N GLY A 228 45.29 -37.94 8.20
CA GLY A 228 44.49 -36.85 8.78
C GLY A 228 44.76 -35.48 8.16
N LYS A 229 43.69 -34.75 7.82
CA LYS A 229 43.67 -33.27 7.75
C LYS A 229 42.36 -32.75 8.33
N ARG A 230 42.44 -32.20 9.56
CA ARG A 230 41.36 -31.44 10.22
C ARG A 230 40.98 -30.23 9.35
N ARG A 231 39.81 -30.27 8.70
CA ARG A 231 39.12 -29.07 8.20
C ARG A 231 37.99 -28.73 9.16
N ARG A 232 37.99 -27.49 9.65
CA ARG A 232 36.95 -26.92 10.53
C ARG A 232 35.60 -27.01 9.80
N ARG A 233 34.67 -27.79 10.35
CA ARG A 233 33.29 -27.88 9.86
C ARG A 233 32.57 -26.57 10.22
N GLY A 234 32.32 -25.73 9.22
CA GLY A 234 31.19 -24.80 9.30
C GLY A 234 29.94 -25.67 9.35
N VAL A 235 29.18 -25.57 10.44
CA VAL A 235 27.90 -26.26 10.58
C VAL A 235 26.97 -25.64 9.56
N ALA A 236 26.72 -26.33 8.45
CA ALA A 236 25.64 -25.98 7.54
C ALA A 236 24.34 -26.14 8.33
N VAL A 237 23.68 -25.01 8.59
CA VAL A 237 22.39 -25.00 9.27
C VAL A 237 21.35 -25.49 8.26
N ASP A 238 20.72 -26.62 8.57
CA ASP A 238 19.60 -27.12 7.78
C ASP A 238 18.34 -26.35 8.14
N TYR A 239 18.05 -25.33 7.34
CA TYR A 239 16.88 -24.49 7.50
C TYR A 239 15.56 -25.26 7.34
N THR A 240 15.57 -26.40 6.64
CA THR A 240 14.39 -27.25 6.47
C THR A 240 14.02 -27.90 7.79
N ALA A 241 15.01 -28.47 8.49
CA ALA A 241 14.81 -29.05 9.81
C ALA A 241 14.47 -28.00 10.87
N LEU A 242 15.05 -26.80 10.76
CA LEU A 242 14.73 -25.69 11.68
C LEU A 242 13.30 -25.19 11.50
N ASN A 243 12.81 -25.07 10.26
CA ASN A 243 11.45 -24.64 9.98
C ASN A 243 10.42 -25.68 10.42
N ALA A 244 10.67 -26.97 10.18
CA ALA A 244 9.80 -28.04 10.66
C ALA A 244 9.64 -28.00 12.19
N LYS A 245 10.74 -27.77 12.91
CA LYS A 245 10.71 -27.65 14.37
C LYS A 245 9.97 -26.39 14.85
N LEU A 246 10.07 -25.29 14.12
CA LEU A 246 9.34 -24.06 14.43
C LEU A 246 7.83 -24.24 14.23
N GLU A 247 7.43 -24.98 13.20
CA GLU A 247 6.03 -25.30 12.92
C GLU A 247 5.42 -26.22 13.99
N GLU A 248 6.18 -27.20 14.47
CA GLU A 248 5.79 -28.04 15.61
C GLU A 248 5.57 -27.20 16.89
N GLU A 249 6.51 -26.30 17.23
CA GLU A 249 6.37 -25.42 18.41
C GLU A 249 5.17 -24.46 18.31
N ILE A 250 4.84 -23.99 17.09
CA ILE A 250 3.66 -23.15 16.84
C ILE A 250 2.37 -23.96 17.04
N GLN A 251 2.34 -25.21 16.56
CA GLN A 251 1.19 -26.10 16.72
C GLN A 251 0.99 -26.50 18.19
N GLU A 252 2.06 -26.78 18.94
CA GLU A 252 1.99 -27.08 20.37
C GLU A 252 1.49 -25.89 21.20
N LYS A 253 1.94 -24.67 20.89
CA LYS A 253 1.43 -23.45 21.55
C LYS A 253 -0.04 -23.21 21.24
N ALA A 254 -0.46 -23.41 19.98
CA ALA A 254 -1.86 -23.27 19.60
C ALA A 254 -2.77 -24.33 20.26
N ALA A 255 -2.25 -25.53 20.50
CA ALA A 255 -2.96 -26.58 21.24
C ALA A 255 -3.05 -26.28 22.75
N HIS A 256 -1.98 -25.72 23.34
CA HIS A 256 -1.93 -25.34 24.75
C HIS A 256 -2.83 -24.13 25.09
N ASP A 257 -2.98 -23.16 24.18
CA ASP A 257 -3.92 -22.06 24.37
C ASP A 257 -5.39 -22.52 24.25
N LYS A 258 -5.67 -23.48 23.36
CA LYS A 258 -7.02 -24.08 23.24
C LYS A 258 -7.44 -24.88 24.48
N SER A 259 -6.53 -25.54 25.18
CA SER A 259 -6.86 -26.29 26.40
C SER A 259 -7.10 -25.39 27.62
N LYS A 260 -6.50 -24.19 27.66
CA LYS A 260 -6.77 -23.19 28.70
C LYS A 260 -8.13 -22.51 28.56
N GLU A 261 -8.65 -22.41 27.34
CA GLU A 261 -9.97 -21.82 27.07
C GLU A 261 -11.12 -22.76 27.53
N THR A 262 -10.89 -24.07 27.57
CA THR A 262 -11.90 -25.07 27.96
C THR A 262 -12.01 -25.29 29.48
N ASP A 263 -10.97 -24.99 30.25
CA ASP A 263 -10.97 -25.18 31.72
C ASP A 263 -11.43 -23.94 32.51
N GLY A 264 -11.66 -22.80 31.85
CA GLY A 264 -12.08 -21.54 32.48
C GLY A 264 -13.59 -21.33 32.60
N THR A 265 -14.41 -22.30 32.18
CA THR A 265 -15.87 -22.23 32.22
C THR A 265 -16.45 -23.46 32.92
N SER A 266 -16.29 -23.54 34.24
CA SER A 266 -17.09 -24.38 35.14
C SER A 266 -17.14 -23.76 36.52
#